data_AF-A0A8J5I478-F1
#
_entry.id   AF-A0A8J5I478-F1
#
_cell.length_a   1.000
_cell.length_b   1.000
_cell.length_c   1.000
_cell.angle_alpha   90.00
_cell.angle_beta   90.00
_cell.angle_gamma   90.00
#
_symmetry.space_group_name_H-M   'P 1'
#
loop_
_entity.id
_entity.type
_entity.pdbx_description
1 polymer ?
#
loop_
_entity_poly.entity_id
_entity_poly.type
_entity_poly.pdbx_seq_one_letter_code
_entity_poly.pdbx_strand_id
1 'polypeptide(L)'
;MTSCCLLYLYKQPSLPLPLHPPLPISALLTHLLVYISGDKMVSGSYTVEVPFNVSAARLWKGAIEEPHILYPKLMPDFFSKAERIGEGVGAINVFYFAPAANLPPGSLNKNKIEVLDEATFTFKNSSVEGGLLGVRVQSFTYESVFVPSGPDSCVAKIKFEYETIGDQDLSEEEIKPNREGSVGVLKAVEGYLLANPDVYA
;
A
#
# COMPACT_ATOMS: atom_id res chain seq x y z
N MET A 1 -18.88 -19.36 31.37
CA MET A 1 -18.31 -18.75 32.59
C MET A 1 -16.80 -18.90 32.47
N THR A 2 -15.95 -17.90 32.35
CA THR A 2 -16.03 -16.45 32.50
C THR A 2 -14.73 -15.95 31.84
N SER A 3 -14.78 -15.56 30.57
CA SER A 3 -13.63 -14.88 29.92
C SER A 3 -13.75 -13.39 30.25
N CYS A 4 -13.31 -13.04 31.46
CA CYS A 4 -13.36 -11.67 31.99
C CYS A 4 -12.02 -11.25 32.61
N CYS A 5 -10.89 -11.82 32.16
CA CYS A 5 -9.57 -11.51 32.74
C CYS A 5 -8.59 -10.80 31.79
N LEU A 6 -8.97 -10.47 30.56
CA LEU A 6 -8.06 -9.84 29.59
C LEU A 6 -7.95 -8.31 29.70
N LEU A 7 -8.56 -7.67 30.71
CA LEU A 7 -8.53 -6.20 30.86
C LEU A 7 -7.67 -5.68 32.03
N TYR A 8 -6.86 -6.51 32.69
CA TYR A 8 -6.12 -6.10 33.90
C TYR A 8 -4.59 -6.00 33.75
N LEU A 9 -4.06 -5.74 32.54
CA LEU A 9 -2.63 -5.44 32.36
C LEU A 9 -2.35 -4.03 31.82
N TYR A 10 -3.28 -3.09 32.03
CA TYR A 10 -2.99 -1.67 31.86
C TYR A 10 -3.22 -0.95 33.19
N LYS A 11 -2.11 -0.41 33.75
CA LYS A 11 -1.98 0.35 35.01
C LYS A 11 -2.11 -0.46 36.31
N GLN A 12 -0.97 -0.68 37.00
CA GLN A 12 -0.66 -0.15 38.35
C GLN A 12 0.80 -0.52 38.74
N PRO A 13 1.46 0.28 39.60
CA PRO A 13 2.88 0.20 39.90
C PRO A 13 3.20 -0.84 41.00
N SER A 14 4.35 -1.49 40.87
CA SER A 14 5.10 -2.26 41.89
C SER A 14 4.32 -2.72 43.15
N LEU A 15 3.74 -3.92 43.09
CA LEU A 15 3.39 -4.71 44.27
C LEU A 15 4.19 -6.03 44.25
N PRO A 16 4.64 -6.56 45.40
CA PRO A 16 5.46 -7.78 45.43
C PRO A 16 4.63 -8.98 44.96
N LEU A 17 5.18 -9.75 44.04
CA LEU A 17 4.59 -10.99 43.56
C LEU A 17 4.38 -11.98 44.72
N PRO A 18 3.19 -12.59 44.86
CA PRO A 18 3.02 -13.70 45.79
C PRO A 18 3.84 -14.91 45.30
N LEU A 19 4.51 -15.57 46.23
CA LEU A 19 5.31 -16.76 45.98
C LEU A 19 4.38 -17.94 45.62
N HIS A 20 3.96 -18.04 44.36
CA HIS A 20 3.28 -19.22 43.86
C HIS A 20 4.26 -20.40 43.78
N PRO A 21 3.80 -21.65 44.03
CA PRO A 21 4.62 -22.83 43.85
C PRO A 21 5.07 -22.93 42.38
N PRO A 22 6.29 -23.45 42.11
CA PRO A 22 6.79 -23.55 40.75
C PRO A 22 5.84 -24.40 39.91
N LEU A 23 5.36 -23.83 38.81
CA LEU A 23 4.56 -24.55 37.83
C LEU A 23 5.35 -25.78 37.34
N PRO A 24 4.67 -26.92 37.08
CA PRO A 24 5.34 -28.10 36.57
C PRO A 24 6.02 -27.78 35.22
N ILE A 25 7.25 -28.26 35.04
CA ILE A 25 8.09 -28.05 33.84
C ILE A 25 7.34 -28.41 32.54
N SER A 26 6.37 -29.33 32.60
CA SER A 26 5.52 -29.69 31.47
C SER A 26 4.63 -28.56 30.94
N ALA A 27 4.20 -27.60 31.79
CA ALA A 27 3.38 -26.46 31.37
C ALA A 27 4.21 -25.32 30.73
N LEU A 28 5.48 -25.22 31.10
CA LEU A 28 6.45 -24.30 30.50
C LEU A 28 6.84 -24.73 29.09
N LEU A 29 6.94 -26.05 28.83
CA LEU A 29 7.30 -26.56 27.52
C LEU A 29 6.18 -26.34 26.49
N THR A 30 4.90 -26.42 26.88
CA THR A 30 3.77 -26.12 25.99
C THR A 30 3.67 -24.63 25.67
N HIS A 31 3.95 -23.73 26.62
CA HIS A 31 4.01 -22.29 26.35
C HIS A 31 5.22 -21.90 25.48
N LEU A 32 6.35 -22.60 25.61
CA LEU A 32 7.51 -22.37 24.76
C LEU A 32 7.29 -22.91 23.32
N LEU A 33 6.59 -24.02 23.16
CA LEU A 33 6.28 -24.58 21.83
C LEU A 33 5.23 -23.76 21.06
N VAL A 34 4.27 -23.13 21.73
CA VAL A 34 3.37 -22.15 21.10
C VAL A 34 4.14 -20.92 20.61
N TYR A 35 5.23 -20.54 21.30
CA TYR A 35 6.07 -19.39 20.94
C TYR A 35 7.13 -19.66 19.85
N ILE A 36 7.37 -20.93 19.49
CA ILE A 36 8.38 -21.35 18.48
C ILE A 36 7.74 -21.71 17.13
N SER A 37 6.41 -21.65 17.01
CA SER A 37 5.77 -21.48 15.70
C SER A 37 6.07 -20.06 15.23
N GLY A 38 7.27 -19.82 14.69
CA GLY A 38 7.52 -18.60 13.93
C GLY A 38 6.44 -18.52 12.86
N ASP A 39 5.58 -17.50 12.95
CA ASP A 39 4.52 -17.25 11.99
C ASP A 39 5.17 -17.27 10.61
N LYS A 40 4.94 -18.34 9.84
CA LYS A 40 5.53 -18.48 8.51
C LYS A 40 4.92 -17.39 7.67
N MET A 41 5.68 -16.36 7.31
CA MET A 41 5.17 -15.34 6.39
C MET A 41 5.12 -15.90 4.97
N VAL A 42 4.18 -15.40 4.16
CA VAL A 42 4.11 -15.68 2.73
C VAL A 42 4.53 -14.44 1.95
N SER A 43 5.48 -14.60 1.04
CA SER A 43 5.81 -13.56 0.05
C SER A 43 4.98 -13.80 -1.20
N GLY A 44 4.17 -12.81 -1.57
CA GLY A 44 3.28 -12.87 -2.73
C GLY A 44 3.56 -11.74 -3.72
N SER A 45 3.13 -11.94 -4.97
CA SER A 45 3.18 -10.90 -5.99
C SER A 45 2.11 -11.10 -7.05
N TYR A 46 1.72 -10.01 -7.69
CA TYR A 46 0.86 -10.04 -8.88
C TYR A 46 1.25 -8.94 -9.86
N THR A 47 0.94 -9.14 -11.13
CA THR A 47 1.28 -8.22 -12.21
C THR A 47 0.08 -7.98 -13.10
N VAL A 48 -0.04 -6.77 -13.64
CA VAL A 48 -1.01 -6.42 -14.67
C VAL A 48 -0.31 -5.60 -15.76
N GLU A 49 -0.62 -5.88 -17.01
CA GLU A 49 -0.20 -5.06 -18.15
C GLU A 49 -1.43 -4.31 -18.69
N VAL A 50 -1.30 -2.99 -18.86
CA VAL A 50 -2.42 -2.13 -19.28
C VAL A 50 -1.97 -1.24 -20.43
N PRO A 51 -2.64 -1.28 -21.60
CA PRO A 51 -2.36 -0.36 -22.69
C PRO A 51 -3.00 1.02 -22.43
N PHE A 52 -2.32 2.06 -22.88
CA PHE A 52 -2.76 3.46 -22.84
C PHE A 52 -2.53 4.13 -24.21
N ASN A 53 -3.45 5.00 -24.59
CA ASN A 53 -3.45 5.79 -25.82
C ASN A 53 -2.87 7.19 -25.60
N VAL A 54 -1.90 7.29 -24.70
CA VAL A 54 -1.08 8.48 -24.48
C VAL A 54 0.39 8.05 -24.38
N SER A 55 1.31 8.95 -24.72
CA SER A 55 2.75 8.66 -24.64
C SER A 55 3.17 8.35 -23.20
N ALA A 56 4.23 7.54 -23.06
CA ALA A 56 4.78 7.19 -21.74
C ALA A 56 5.18 8.44 -20.95
N ALA A 57 5.78 9.43 -21.62
CA ALA A 57 6.20 10.70 -21.00
C ALA A 57 5.02 11.49 -20.41
N ARG A 58 3.91 11.60 -21.16
CA ARG A 58 2.71 12.31 -20.69
C ARG A 58 2.06 11.61 -19.50
N LEU A 59 1.94 10.28 -19.58
CA LEU A 59 1.38 9.49 -18.49
C LEU A 59 2.28 9.52 -17.25
N TRP A 60 3.60 9.42 -17.43
CA TRP A 60 4.60 9.54 -16.36
C TRP A 60 4.48 10.88 -15.63
N LYS A 61 4.42 11.98 -16.37
CA LYS A 61 4.31 13.33 -15.79
C LYS A 61 3.08 13.45 -14.90
N GLY A 62 1.92 13.03 -15.42
CA GLY A 62 0.66 13.13 -14.67
C GLY A 62 0.51 12.13 -13.52
N ALA A 63 0.89 10.87 -13.73
CA ALA A 63 0.64 9.80 -12.77
C ALA A 63 1.75 9.63 -11.73
N ILE A 64 2.99 9.96 -12.05
CA ILE A 64 4.14 9.68 -11.19
C ILE A 64 4.74 10.96 -10.61
N GLU A 65 4.97 11.97 -11.45
CA GLU A 65 5.60 13.20 -11.01
C GLU A 65 4.62 14.15 -10.31
N GLU A 66 3.39 14.26 -10.82
CA GLU A 66 2.39 15.20 -10.31
C GLU A 66 1.11 14.54 -9.72
N PRO A 67 1.18 13.36 -9.05
CA PRO A 67 -0.02 12.70 -8.54
C PRO A 67 -0.70 13.53 -7.45
N HIS A 68 0.08 14.30 -6.69
CA HIS A 68 -0.42 15.16 -5.62
C HIS A 68 -1.22 16.37 -6.13
N ILE A 69 -1.07 16.70 -7.42
CA ILE A 69 -1.83 17.76 -8.10
C ILE A 69 -3.02 17.15 -8.84
N LEU A 70 -2.78 16.11 -9.64
CA LEU A 70 -3.82 15.57 -10.51
C LEU A 70 -4.83 14.70 -9.78
N TYR A 71 -4.43 13.83 -8.85
CA TYR A 71 -5.36 12.81 -8.34
C TYR A 71 -6.58 13.40 -7.64
N PRO A 72 -6.45 14.38 -6.72
CA PRO A 72 -7.62 15.02 -6.10
C PRO A 72 -8.47 15.82 -7.09
N LYS A 73 -7.86 16.39 -8.14
CA LYS A 73 -8.57 17.12 -9.19
C LYS A 73 -9.42 16.18 -10.06
N LEU A 74 -8.86 15.01 -10.42
CA LEU A 74 -9.50 14.07 -11.34
C LEU A 74 -10.50 13.15 -10.63
N MET A 75 -10.26 12.83 -9.36
CA MET A 75 -11.06 11.89 -8.58
C MET A 75 -11.39 12.48 -7.20
N PRO A 76 -12.10 13.62 -7.12
CA PRO A 76 -12.38 14.30 -5.84
C PRO A 76 -13.24 13.47 -4.88
N ASP A 77 -14.07 12.56 -5.41
CA ASP A 77 -14.89 11.64 -4.61
C ASP A 77 -14.06 10.50 -3.99
N PHE A 78 -12.82 10.31 -4.45
CA PHE A 78 -11.91 9.29 -3.93
C PHE A 78 -10.74 9.90 -3.14
N PHE A 79 -10.10 10.94 -3.67
CA PHE A 79 -9.02 11.67 -3.01
C PHE A 79 -9.47 13.07 -2.61
N SER A 80 -9.58 13.32 -1.31
CA SER A 80 -9.90 14.67 -0.81
C SER A 80 -8.69 15.60 -0.90
N LYS A 81 -7.49 15.04 -0.79
CA LYS A 81 -6.22 15.77 -0.82
C LYS A 81 -5.08 14.82 -1.14
N ALA A 82 -4.01 15.37 -1.69
CA ALA A 82 -2.74 14.67 -1.81
C ALA A 82 -1.58 15.63 -1.54
N GLU A 83 -0.49 15.12 -0.99
CA GLU A 83 0.71 15.87 -0.64
C GLU A 83 1.97 15.10 -1.04
N ARG A 84 3.04 15.83 -1.34
CA ARG A 84 4.39 15.28 -1.45
C ARG A 84 5.31 15.94 -0.44
N ILE A 85 5.98 15.12 0.36
CA ILE A 85 6.94 15.55 1.37
C ILE A 85 8.34 15.16 0.88
N GLY A 86 9.17 16.15 0.58
CA GLY A 86 10.49 15.95 -0.04
C GLY A 86 10.42 15.88 -1.57
N GLU A 87 11.56 15.61 -2.20
CA GLU A 87 11.71 15.54 -3.67
C GLU A 87 12.47 14.28 -4.07
N GLY A 88 12.14 13.71 -5.22
CA GLY A 88 12.83 12.53 -5.77
C GLY A 88 12.68 11.25 -4.95
N VAL A 89 13.71 10.40 -5.00
CA VAL A 89 13.81 9.17 -4.22
C VAL A 89 13.84 9.49 -2.72
N GLY A 90 13.06 8.76 -1.93
CA GLY A 90 12.88 8.99 -0.50
C GLY A 90 11.72 9.94 -0.15
N ALA A 91 11.17 10.67 -1.12
CA ALA A 91 10.00 11.50 -0.89
C ALA A 91 8.77 10.65 -0.50
N ILE A 92 7.88 11.22 0.30
CA ILE A 92 6.64 10.57 0.74
C ILE A 92 5.46 11.20 0.00
N ASN A 93 4.71 10.41 -0.75
CA ASN A 93 3.39 10.79 -1.23
C ASN A 93 2.35 10.42 -0.16
N VAL A 94 1.52 11.38 0.24
CA VAL A 94 0.40 11.19 1.16
C VAL A 94 -0.89 11.40 0.40
N PHE A 95 -1.78 10.41 0.40
CA PHE A 95 -3.10 10.49 -0.23
C PHE A 95 -4.18 10.38 0.84
N TYR A 96 -5.01 11.40 0.94
CA TYR A 96 -6.14 11.44 1.86
C TYR A 96 -7.39 11.01 1.12
N PHE A 97 -8.10 10.03 1.66
CA PHE A 97 -9.33 9.56 1.04
C PHE A 97 -10.50 10.48 1.37
N ALA A 98 -11.39 10.68 0.41
CA ALA A 98 -12.63 11.41 0.62
C ALA A 98 -13.66 10.53 1.35
N PRO A 99 -14.63 11.12 2.07
CA PRO A 99 -15.69 10.34 2.74
C PRO A 99 -16.48 9.43 1.78
N ALA A 100 -16.64 9.84 0.51
CA ALA A 100 -17.33 9.07 -0.51
C ALA A 100 -16.57 7.82 -0.98
N ALA A 101 -15.29 7.67 -0.61
CA ALA A 101 -14.49 6.47 -0.89
C ALA A 101 -14.94 5.23 -0.08
N ASN A 102 -15.89 5.39 0.86
CA ASN A 102 -16.41 4.31 1.73
C ASN A 102 -15.32 3.58 2.53
N LEU A 103 -14.24 4.28 2.87
CA LEU A 103 -13.18 3.81 3.76
C LEU A 103 -13.42 4.33 5.19
N PRO A 104 -12.82 3.69 6.22
CA PRO A 104 -12.90 4.19 7.59
C PRO A 104 -12.54 5.68 7.69
N PRO A 105 -13.23 6.49 8.50
CA PRO A 105 -12.92 7.91 8.64
C PRO A 105 -11.46 8.16 9.02
N GLY A 106 -10.80 9.08 8.30
CA GLY A 106 -9.38 9.39 8.51
C GLY A 106 -8.41 8.45 7.79
N SER A 107 -8.90 7.50 6.98
CA SER A 107 -8.04 6.67 6.14
C SER A 107 -7.17 7.52 5.21
N LEU A 108 -5.91 7.15 5.10
CA LEU A 108 -4.93 7.73 4.20
C LEU A 108 -3.93 6.67 3.76
N ASN A 109 -3.21 6.92 2.67
CA ASN A 109 -2.07 6.12 2.26
C ASN A 109 -0.80 6.99 2.23
N LYS A 110 0.27 6.50 2.85
CA LYS A 110 1.62 7.08 2.70
C LYS A 110 2.50 6.10 1.95
N ASN A 111 3.12 6.56 0.87
CA ASN A 111 4.03 5.74 0.09
C ASN A 111 5.35 6.48 -0.09
N LYS A 112 6.46 5.80 0.19
CA LYS A 112 7.81 6.32 -0.01
C LYS A 112 8.31 5.94 -1.40
N ILE A 113 8.82 6.91 -2.15
CA ILE A 113 9.42 6.68 -3.46
C ILE A 113 10.75 5.95 -3.27
N GLU A 114 10.87 4.76 -3.82
CA GLU A 114 12.09 3.94 -3.78
C GLU A 114 12.87 4.08 -5.10
N VAL A 115 12.17 4.20 -6.23
CA VAL A 115 12.74 4.41 -7.56
C VAL A 115 11.92 5.46 -8.29
N LEU A 116 12.61 6.41 -8.92
CA LEU A 116 12.05 7.42 -9.80
C LEU A 116 13.03 7.65 -10.94
N ASP A 117 12.87 6.89 -12.03
CA ASP A 117 13.75 6.94 -13.20
C ASP A 117 12.94 7.33 -14.45
N GLU A 118 13.08 8.60 -14.84
CA GLU A 118 12.42 9.17 -16.02
C GLU A 118 13.00 8.61 -17.33
N ALA A 119 14.27 8.20 -17.36
CA ALA A 119 14.90 7.71 -18.59
C ALA A 119 14.33 6.34 -19.02
N THR A 120 13.92 5.53 -18.05
CA THR A 120 13.30 4.21 -18.30
C THR A 120 11.80 4.19 -18.00
N PHE A 121 11.23 5.31 -17.54
CA PHE A 121 9.88 5.41 -17.00
C PHE A 121 9.58 4.34 -15.93
N THR A 122 10.55 4.09 -15.06
CA THR A 122 10.46 3.12 -13.97
C THR A 122 10.22 3.83 -12.65
N PHE A 123 9.10 3.51 -12.01
CA PHE A 123 8.74 4.01 -10.69
C PHE A 123 8.51 2.86 -9.74
N LYS A 124 9.03 2.98 -8.52
CA LYS A 124 8.76 2.05 -7.42
C LYS A 124 8.48 2.83 -6.15
N ASN A 125 7.49 2.39 -5.38
CA ASN A 125 7.26 2.88 -4.04
C ASN A 125 7.00 1.73 -3.06
N SER A 126 7.18 2.02 -1.78
CA SER A 126 6.80 1.15 -0.66
C SER A 126 5.74 1.83 0.19
N SER A 127 4.77 1.06 0.67
CA SER A 127 3.76 1.56 1.60
C SER A 127 4.37 1.75 2.99
N VAL A 128 4.11 2.91 3.56
CA VAL A 128 4.54 3.34 4.90
C VAL A 128 3.36 3.36 5.87
N GLU A 129 2.16 3.69 5.38
CA GLU A 129 0.92 3.74 6.17
C GLU A 129 -0.27 3.52 5.25
N GLY A 130 -1.32 2.89 5.76
CA GLY A 130 -2.60 2.71 5.08
C GLY A 130 -2.80 1.34 4.44
N GLY A 131 -3.98 1.16 3.85
CA GLY A 131 -4.40 -0.09 3.23
C GLY A 131 -4.30 -1.30 4.17
N LEU A 132 -3.59 -2.34 3.72
CA LEU A 132 -3.44 -3.61 4.42
C LEU A 132 -2.23 -3.66 5.36
N LEU A 133 -1.40 -2.60 5.39
CA LEU A 133 -0.15 -2.58 6.15
C LEU A 133 -0.42 -2.69 7.66
N GLY A 134 0.25 -3.62 8.33
CA GLY A 134 0.07 -3.89 9.76
C GLY A 134 -1.21 -4.66 10.10
N VAL A 135 -2.09 -4.94 9.13
CA VAL A 135 -3.33 -5.71 9.31
C VAL A 135 -3.21 -7.09 8.64
N ARG A 136 -2.78 -7.11 7.38
CA ARG A 136 -2.62 -8.33 6.58
C ARG A 136 -1.22 -8.48 5.98
N VAL A 137 -0.48 -7.39 5.81
CA VAL A 137 0.88 -7.41 5.27
C VAL A 137 1.86 -6.63 6.13
N GLN A 138 3.10 -7.12 6.23
CA GLN A 138 4.23 -6.41 6.85
C GLN A 138 4.88 -5.42 5.88
N SER A 139 4.89 -5.77 4.59
CA SER A 139 5.44 -4.94 3.52
C SER A 139 4.53 -5.00 2.29
N PHE A 140 4.48 -3.90 1.55
CA PHE A 140 3.75 -3.80 0.28
C PHE A 140 4.50 -2.81 -0.61
N THR A 141 4.78 -3.21 -1.84
CA THR A 141 5.45 -2.36 -2.84
C THR A 141 4.65 -2.34 -4.12
N TYR A 142 4.69 -1.20 -4.79
CA TYR A 142 4.14 -0.98 -6.12
C TYR A 142 5.27 -0.57 -7.04
N GLU A 143 5.35 -1.20 -8.20
CA GLU A 143 6.29 -0.89 -9.26
C GLU A 143 5.52 -0.71 -10.57
N SER A 144 5.84 0.33 -11.32
CA SER A 144 5.29 0.57 -12.66
C SER A 144 6.38 0.95 -13.64
N VAL A 145 6.37 0.30 -14.79
CA VAL A 145 7.24 0.61 -15.94
C VAL A 145 6.35 0.97 -17.12
N PHE A 146 6.50 2.18 -17.66
CA PHE A 146 5.75 2.62 -18.84
C PHE A 146 6.58 2.42 -20.10
N VAL A 147 6.24 1.41 -20.89
CA VAL A 147 6.96 1.06 -22.12
C VAL A 147 6.29 1.76 -23.31
N PRO A 148 6.99 2.65 -24.04
CA PRO A 148 6.44 3.22 -25.27
C PRO A 148 6.06 2.12 -26.28
N SER A 149 4.85 2.20 -26.82
CA SER A 149 4.36 1.30 -27.88
C SER A 149 4.13 2.04 -29.21
N GLY A 150 4.28 3.36 -29.21
CA GLY A 150 4.16 4.28 -30.34
C GLY A 150 4.43 5.72 -29.88
N PRO A 151 4.32 6.73 -30.77
CA PRO A 151 4.53 8.14 -30.40
C PRO A 151 3.58 8.61 -29.30
N ASP A 152 2.31 8.20 -29.38
CA ASP A 152 1.24 8.61 -28.47
C ASP A 152 0.61 7.41 -27.75
N SER A 153 1.37 6.33 -27.54
CA SER A 153 0.85 5.16 -26.84
C SER A 153 1.93 4.49 -26.00
N CYS A 154 1.52 3.86 -24.91
CA CYS A 154 2.40 3.07 -24.07
C CYS A 154 1.66 1.88 -23.44
N VAL A 155 2.43 0.96 -22.88
CA VAL A 155 1.91 -0.13 -22.03
C VAL A 155 2.55 0.04 -20.65
N ALA A 156 1.72 0.17 -19.61
CA ALA A 156 2.21 0.12 -18.24
C ALA A 156 2.28 -1.34 -17.78
N LYS A 157 3.45 -1.75 -17.30
CA LYS A 157 3.64 -3.01 -16.58
C LYS A 157 3.67 -2.69 -15.11
N ILE A 158 2.67 -3.18 -14.38
CA ILE A 158 2.47 -2.85 -12.97
C ILE A 158 2.67 -4.12 -12.16
N LYS A 159 3.57 -4.09 -11.20
CA LYS A 159 3.86 -5.19 -10.28
C LYS A 159 3.59 -4.75 -8.85
N PHE A 160 2.97 -5.64 -8.10
CA PHE A 160 2.80 -5.53 -6.67
C PHE A 160 3.54 -6.68 -6.00
N GLU A 161 4.26 -6.38 -4.92
CA GLU A 161 4.92 -7.37 -4.08
C GLU A 161 4.56 -7.11 -2.63
N TYR A 162 4.33 -8.17 -1.86
CA TYR A 162 3.98 -8.05 -0.46
C TYR A 162 4.49 -9.23 0.35
N GLU A 163 4.59 -9.02 1.66
CA GLU A 163 4.84 -10.06 2.65
C GLU A 163 3.71 -10.05 3.66
N THR A 164 3.06 -11.18 3.87
CA THR A 164 1.89 -11.30 4.75
C THR A 164 2.27 -11.28 6.22
N ILE A 165 1.31 -10.93 7.05
CA ILE A 165 1.32 -11.25 8.48
C ILE A 165 0.68 -12.63 8.62
N GLY A 166 1.45 -13.61 9.09
CA GLY A 166 0.99 -15.01 9.20
C GLY A 166 1.16 -15.81 7.91
N ASP A 167 0.69 -17.05 7.95
CA ASP A 167 0.93 -18.11 6.96
C ASP A 167 -0.13 -18.25 5.87
N GLN A 168 -1.08 -17.32 5.86
CA GLN A 168 -2.13 -17.25 4.85
C GLN A 168 -1.81 -16.15 3.86
N ASP A 169 -1.83 -16.53 2.59
CA ASP A 169 -1.68 -15.59 1.48
C ASP A 169 -2.88 -14.63 1.39
N LEU A 170 -2.73 -13.53 0.63
CA LEU A 170 -3.85 -12.64 0.35
C LEU A 170 -4.86 -13.29 -0.59
N SER A 171 -6.13 -13.17 -0.25
CA SER A 171 -7.22 -13.60 -1.12
C SER A 171 -7.39 -12.65 -2.32
N GLU A 172 -8.06 -13.12 -3.38
CA GLU A 172 -8.37 -12.26 -4.54
C GLU A 172 -9.27 -11.07 -4.13
N GLU A 173 -10.12 -11.24 -3.11
CA GLU A 173 -10.95 -10.14 -2.56
C GLU A 173 -10.10 -9.03 -1.93
N GLU A 174 -8.93 -9.36 -1.37
CA GLU A 174 -7.99 -8.41 -0.80
C GLU A 174 -7.07 -7.78 -1.85
N ILE A 175 -6.72 -8.55 -2.89
CA ILE A 175 -5.84 -8.10 -3.98
C ILE A 175 -6.57 -7.19 -4.97
N LYS A 176 -7.79 -7.55 -5.33
CA LYS A 176 -8.56 -6.91 -6.41
C LYS A 176 -8.73 -5.40 -6.22
N PRO A 177 -9.11 -4.86 -5.04
CA PRO A 177 -9.28 -3.42 -4.86
C PRO A 177 -8.00 -2.62 -5.14
N ASN A 178 -6.83 -3.11 -4.72
CA ASN A 178 -5.56 -2.45 -5.00
C ASN A 178 -5.20 -2.52 -6.49
N ARG A 179 -5.38 -3.70 -7.11
CA ARG A 179 -5.13 -3.90 -8.54
C ARG A 179 -6.02 -2.97 -9.38
N GLU A 180 -7.33 -3.05 -9.21
CA GLU A 180 -8.30 -2.27 -9.98
C GLU A 180 -8.22 -0.77 -9.67
N GLY A 181 -8.00 -0.40 -8.40
CA GLY A 181 -7.81 0.99 -7.99
C GLY A 181 -6.61 1.64 -8.67
N SER A 182 -5.45 0.96 -8.71
CA SER A 182 -4.26 1.48 -9.38
C SER A 182 -4.47 1.68 -10.89
N VAL A 183 -5.13 0.73 -11.55
CA VAL A 183 -5.46 0.81 -12.99
C VAL A 183 -6.47 1.94 -13.23
N GLY A 184 -7.48 2.06 -12.38
CA GLY A 184 -8.50 3.11 -12.45
C GLY A 184 -7.89 4.51 -12.35
N VAL A 185 -6.94 4.71 -11.44
CA VAL A 185 -6.21 5.98 -11.32
C VAL A 185 -5.45 6.32 -12.60
N LEU A 186 -4.70 5.38 -13.17
CA LEU A 186 -3.99 5.61 -14.43
C LEU A 186 -4.94 5.88 -15.59
N LYS A 187 -6.09 5.21 -15.63
CA LYS A 187 -7.13 5.45 -16.64
C LYS A 187 -7.80 6.82 -16.51
N ALA A 188 -7.98 7.32 -15.28
CA ALA A 188 -8.45 8.69 -15.07
C ALA A 188 -7.44 9.73 -15.61
N VAL A 189 -6.14 9.50 -15.37
CA VAL A 189 -5.07 10.35 -15.93
C VAL A 189 -5.05 10.28 -17.46
N GLU A 190 -5.13 9.09 -18.05
CA GLU A 190 -5.24 8.93 -19.52
C GLU A 190 -6.42 9.73 -20.09
N GLY A 191 -7.62 9.58 -19.52
CA GLY A 191 -8.81 10.29 -19.98
C GLY A 191 -8.64 11.81 -19.94
N TYR A 192 -8.00 12.32 -18.89
CA TYR A 192 -7.67 13.74 -18.79
C TYR A 192 -6.68 14.20 -19.87
N LEU A 193 -5.60 13.43 -20.11
CA LEU A 193 -4.57 13.77 -21.09
C LEU A 193 -5.09 13.69 -22.54
N LEU A 194 -5.99 12.74 -22.83
CA LEU A 194 -6.69 12.67 -24.12
C LEU A 194 -7.59 13.88 -24.36
N ALA A 195 -8.31 14.32 -23.33
CA ALA A 195 -9.18 15.50 -23.41
C ALA A 195 -8.41 16.84 -23.46
N ASN A 196 -7.13 16.84 -23.08
CA ASN A 196 -6.28 18.03 -22.97
C ASN A 196 -4.93 17.76 -23.68
N PRO A 197 -4.88 17.77 -25.02
CA PRO A 197 -3.71 17.33 -25.78
C PRO A 197 -2.46 18.16 -25.51
N ASP A 198 -2.59 19.45 -25.19
CA ASP A 198 -1.47 20.36 -24.91
C ASP A 198 -0.86 20.16 -23.52
N VAL A 199 -1.53 19.43 -22.63
CA VAL A 199 -1.04 19.20 -21.27
C VAL A 199 0.07 18.14 -21.31
N TYR A 200 1.25 18.57 -20.82
CA TYR A 200 2.52 17.82 -20.80
C TYR A 200 3.00 17.35 -22.18
N ALA A 201 2.57 18.01 -23.26
CA ALA A 201 3.01 17.75 -24.63
C ALA A 201 4.49 18.12 -24.86
#